data_AF-A0A268R7G3-F1
#
_entry.id   AF-A0A268R7G3-F1
#
_cell.length_a   1.000
_cell.length_b   1.000
_cell.length_c   1.000
_cell.angle_alpha   90.00
_cell.angle_beta   90.00
_cell.angle_gamma   90.00
#
_symmetry.space_group_name_H-M   'P 1'
#
loop_
_entity.id
_entity.type
_entity.pdbx_description
1 polymer ?
#
loop_
_entity_poly.entity_id
_entity_poly.type
_entity_poly.pdbx_seq_one_letter_code
_entity_poly.pdbx_strand_id
1 'polypeptide(L)'
;MIQKYVKENTRLGIPVLFSEECPHGHQALDSTIFPTHIGSGASWNPQLQKMVSKHVANELHARGGHLGLVSTLDIVRDPRWGRTEE
;
A
#
# COMPACT_ATOMS: atom_id res chain seq x y z
N MET A 1 -10.06 19.01 8.78
CA MET A 1 -9.11 17.92 8.50
C MET A 1 -8.65 17.31 9.83
N ILE A 2 -8.61 15.98 9.93
CA ILE A 2 -8.24 15.25 11.16
C ILE A 2 -6.89 15.69 11.74
N GLN A 3 -5.87 15.88 10.89
CA GLN A 3 -4.54 16.31 11.35
C GLN A 3 -4.57 17.66 12.10
N LYS A 4 -5.32 18.64 11.56
CA LYS A 4 -5.48 19.95 12.20
C LYS A 4 -6.15 19.81 13.56
N TYR A 5 -7.23 19.02 13.61
CA TYR A 5 -7.97 18.79 14.84
C TYR A 5 -7.08 18.19 15.93
N VAL A 6 -6.33 17.12 15.62
CA VAL A 6 -5.47 16.45 16.60
C VAL A 6 -4.35 17.37 17.09
N LYS A 7 -3.75 18.18 16.21
CA LYS A 7 -2.72 19.16 16.59
C LYS A 7 -3.25 20.27 17.49
N GLU A 8 -4.45 20.77 17.23
CA GLU A 8 -5.02 21.93 17.93
C GLU A 8 -5.79 21.55 19.21
N ASN A 9 -6.31 20.32 19.30
CA ASN A 9 -7.28 19.91 20.33
C ASN A 9 -6.81 18.75 21.22
N THR A 10 -5.56 18.29 21.09
CA THR A 10 -4.98 17.30 22.02
C THR A 10 -3.80 17.88 22.77
N ARG A 11 -3.61 17.45 24.03
CA ARG A 11 -2.57 17.98 24.93
C ARG A 11 -1.15 17.95 24.33
N LEU A 12 -0.84 16.94 23.53
CA LEU A 12 0.50 16.70 22.99
C LEU A 12 0.63 17.00 21.49
N GLY A 13 -0.48 17.17 20.77
CA GLY A 13 -0.45 17.44 19.32
C GLY A 13 0.25 16.35 18.48
N ILE A 14 0.26 15.09 18.93
CA ILE A 14 0.90 13.98 18.22
C ILE A 14 0.15 13.75 16.89
N PRO A 15 0.81 13.81 15.72
CA PRO A 15 0.14 13.61 14.43
C PRO A 15 -0.47 12.23 14.26
N VAL A 16 -1.50 12.14 13.41
CA VAL A 16 -2.11 10.85 13.05
C VAL A 16 -1.26 10.14 12.00
N LEU A 17 -1.07 8.83 12.16
CA LEU A 17 -0.52 7.94 11.14
C LEU A 17 -1.68 7.39 10.29
N PHE A 18 -1.82 7.90 9.06
CA PHE A 18 -2.78 7.33 8.10
C PHE A 18 -2.19 6.10 7.42
N SER A 19 -2.89 4.98 7.56
CA SER A 19 -2.59 3.71 6.93
C SER A 19 -3.65 3.41 5.88
N GLU A 20 -3.22 2.94 4.72
CA GLU A 20 -4.06 2.61 3.56
C GLU A 20 -3.64 1.25 2.98
N GLU A 21 -4.54 0.59 2.27
CA GLU A 21 -4.25 -0.66 1.57
C GLU A 21 -3.55 -0.40 0.23
N CYS A 22 -2.43 -1.08 0.01
CA CYS A 22 -1.60 -0.97 -1.19
C CYS A 22 -1.16 -2.32 -1.81
N PRO A 23 -1.96 -3.42 -1.78
CA PRO A 23 -1.52 -4.76 -2.19
C PRO A 23 -1.07 -4.85 -3.65
N HIS A 24 -1.68 -4.09 -4.55
CA HIS A 24 -1.32 -4.08 -5.98
C HIS A 24 -1.62 -2.70 -6.59
N GLY A 25 -1.19 -1.66 -5.88
CA GLY A 25 -1.59 -0.28 -6.11
C GLY A 25 -2.34 0.29 -4.91
N HIS A 26 -2.33 1.62 -4.75
CA HIS A 26 -3.08 2.30 -3.69
C HIS A 26 -4.59 2.07 -3.92
N GLN A 27 -5.29 1.47 -2.96
CA GLN A 27 -6.71 1.11 -3.08
C GLN A 27 -7.63 2.31 -2.85
N ALA A 28 -7.44 3.37 -3.63
CA ALA A 28 -8.24 4.57 -3.61
C ALA A 28 -8.82 4.86 -5.01
N LEU A 29 -9.84 5.72 -5.06
CA LEU A 29 -10.47 6.11 -6.34
C LEU A 29 -9.44 6.76 -7.27
N ASP A 30 -9.50 6.47 -8.57
CA ASP A 30 -8.59 7.04 -9.58
C ASP A 30 -7.11 6.74 -9.34
N SER A 31 -6.81 5.66 -8.62
CA SER A 31 -5.45 5.20 -8.39
C SER A 31 -4.97 4.23 -9.45
N THR A 32 -3.65 4.18 -9.68
CA THR A 32 -3.08 3.21 -10.62
C THR A 32 -3.13 1.81 -10.01
N ILE A 33 -3.70 0.86 -10.75
CA ILE A 33 -3.75 -0.56 -10.38
C ILE A 33 -2.71 -1.34 -11.17
N PHE A 34 -1.96 -2.18 -10.46
CA PHE A 34 -0.95 -3.09 -11.00
C PHE A 34 -1.42 -4.55 -10.91
N PRO A 35 -0.76 -5.50 -11.60
CA PRO A 35 -1.01 -6.92 -11.38
C PRO A 35 -0.81 -7.30 -9.91
N THR A 36 -1.62 -8.24 -9.41
CA THR A 36 -1.44 -8.84 -8.07
C THR A 36 -0.06 -9.50 -7.93
N HIS A 37 0.42 -9.78 -6.71
CA HIS A 37 1.81 -10.22 -6.53
C HIS A 37 2.10 -11.56 -7.21
N ILE A 38 1.14 -12.49 -7.30
CA ILE A 38 1.36 -13.73 -8.07
C ILE A 38 1.65 -13.44 -9.56
N GLY A 39 0.96 -12.45 -10.14
CA GLY A 39 1.16 -12.00 -11.52
C GLY A 39 2.44 -11.18 -11.69
N SER A 40 2.73 -10.28 -10.75
CA SER A 40 3.96 -9.48 -10.73
C SER A 40 5.20 -10.37 -10.55
N GLY A 41 5.11 -11.41 -9.72
CA GLY A 41 6.17 -12.40 -9.51
C GLY A 41 6.47 -13.20 -10.77
N ALA A 42 5.47 -13.50 -11.60
CA ALA A 42 5.65 -14.17 -12.89
C ALA A 42 6.50 -13.37 -13.90
N SER A 43 6.75 -12.07 -13.65
CA SER A 43 7.66 -11.25 -14.47
C SER A 43 9.14 -11.54 -14.23
N TRP A 44 9.50 -12.13 -13.08
CA TRP A 44 10.88 -12.31 -12.63
C TRP A 44 11.74 -11.03 -12.70
N ASN A 45 11.14 -9.85 -12.52
CA ASN A 45 11.80 -8.55 -12.66
C ASN A 45 11.74 -7.70 -11.37
N PRO A 46 12.69 -7.90 -10.42
CA PRO A 46 12.73 -7.14 -9.18
C PRO A 46 12.93 -5.64 -9.38
N GLN A 47 13.62 -5.21 -10.44
CA GLN A 47 13.86 -3.80 -10.73
C GLN A 47 12.55 -3.11 -11.12
N LEU A 48 11.72 -3.76 -11.93
CA LEU A 48 10.37 -3.30 -12.26
C LEU A 48 9.50 -3.24 -11.01
N GLN A 49 9.52 -4.27 -10.17
CA GLN A 49 8.74 -4.27 -8.92
C GLN A 49 9.13 -3.09 -8.01
N LYS A 50 10.42 -2.76 -7.91
CA LYS A 50 10.89 -1.59 -7.16
C LYS A 50 10.36 -0.27 -7.73
N MET A 51 10.26 -0.14 -9.06
CA MET A 51 9.68 1.04 -9.70
C MET A 51 8.17 1.14 -9.42
N VAL A 52 7.45 0.01 -9.47
CA VAL A 52 6.03 -0.07 -9.10
C VAL A 52 5.82 0.37 -7.65
N SER A 53 6.56 -0.21 -6.70
CA SER A 53 6.44 0.18 -5.28
C SER A 53 6.74 1.67 -5.06
N LYS A 54 7.72 2.24 -5.78
CA LYS A 54 8.01 3.68 -5.72
C LYS A 54 6.86 4.53 -6.26
N HIS A 55 6.22 4.12 -7.36
CA HIS A 55 5.04 4.79 -7.88
C HIS A 55 3.90 4.78 -6.86
N VAL A 56 3.58 3.61 -6.30
CA VAL A 56 2.53 3.46 -5.28
C VAL A 56 2.81 4.32 -4.04
N ALA A 57 4.05 4.35 -3.56
CA ALA A 57 4.44 5.19 -2.42
C ALA A 57 4.25 6.69 -2.71
N ASN A 58 4.62 7.16 -3.90
CA ASN A 58 4.40 8.55 -4.30
C ASN A 58 2.91 8.90 -4.37
N GLU A 59 2.10 8.00 -4.90
CA GLU A 59 0.67 8.20 -5.06
C GLU A 59 -0.08 8.22 -3.72
N LEU A 60 0.29 7.31 -2.81
CA LEU A 60 -0.18 7.28 -1.43
C LEU A 60 0.17 8.59 -0.71
N HIS A 61 1.44 9.02 -0.82
CA HIS A 61 1.91 10.23 -0.17
C HIS A 61 1.20 11.49 -0.69
N ALA A 62 0.98 11.58 -2.00
CA ALA A 62 0.25 12.70 -2.62
C ALA A 62 -1.19 12.85 -2.10
N ARG A 63 -1.77 11.78 -1.57
CA ARG A 63 -3.12 11.74 -0.99
C ARG A 63 -3.14 11.83 0.54
N GLY A 64 -1.99 11.99 1.17
CA GLY A 64 -1.85 12.16 2.62
C GLY A 64 -1.73 10.85 3.41
N GLY A 65 -1.62 9.71 2.73
CA GLY A 65 -1.28 8.43 3.37
C GLY A 65 0.19 8.38 3.78
N HIS A 66 0.48 7.65 4.86
CA HIS A 66 1.83 7.54 5.43
C HIS A 66 2.37 6.10 5.41
N LEU A 67 1.47 5.12 5.52
CA LEU A 67 1.79 3.71 5.56
C LEU A 67 0.92 2.97 4.55
N GLY A 68 1.56 2.24 3.64
CA GLY A 68 0.87 1.30 2.73
C GLY A 68 0.94 -0.09 3.32
N LEU A 69 -0.21 -0.73 3.52
CA LEU A 69 -0.33 -2.13 3.91
C LEU A 69 -0.24 -3.01 2.67
N VAL A 70 0.63 -4.00 2.71
CA VAL A 70 0.92 -4.86 1.57
C VAL A 70 1.17 -6.28 2.08
N SER A 71 0.43 -7.26 1.57
CA SER A 71 0.69 -8.68 1.82
C SER A 71 1.66 -9.17 0.75
N THR A 72 2.96 -9.21 1.02
CA THR A 72 3.97 -9.59 0.00
C THR A 72 4.77 -10.85 0.35
N LEU A 73 4.83 -11.22 1.63
CA LEU A 73 5.85 -12.15 2.12
C LEU A 73 5.29 -13.51 2.55
N ASP A 74 3.98 -13.71 2.41
CA ASP A 74 3.39 -15.03 2.60
C ASP A 74 3.85 -15.97 1.46
N ILE A 75 4.07 -17.24 1.80
CA ILE A 75 4.48 -18.26 0.83
C ILE A 75 3.27 -19.13 0.53
N VAL A 76 2.83 -19.13 -0.73
CA VAL A 76 1.77 -20.02 -1.20
C VAL A 76 2.23 -21.47 -1.10
N ARG A 77 1.75 -22.17 -0.06
CA ARG A 77 1.95 -23.61 0.14
C ARG A 77 0.71 -24.43 -0.18
N ASP A 78 -0.46 -23.81 -0.11
CA ASP A 78 -1.76 -24.42 -0.40
C ASP A 78 -2.57 -23.47 -1.29
N PRO A 79 -2.79 -23.79 -2.58
CA PRO A 79 -3.50 -22.91 -3.50
C PRO A 79 -5.01 -22.80 -3.20
N ARG A 80 -5.53 -23.58 -2.24
CA ARG A 80 -6.92 -23.42 -1.76
C ARG A 80 -7.09 -22.19 -0.88
N TRP A 81 -5.98 -21.60 -0.42
CA TRP A 81 -6.02 -20.36 0.34
C TRP A 81 -6.53 -19.22 -0.53
N GLY A 82 -7.65 -18.59 -0.13
CA GLY A 82 -8.34 -17.56 -0.91
C GLY A 82 -7.63 -16.21 -1.00
N ARG A 83 -6.36 -16.12 -0.60
CA ARG A 83 -5.50 -14.94 -0.76
C ARG A 83 -4.22 -15.28 -1.54
N THR A 84 -4.23 -16.39 -2.28
CA THR A 84 -3.08 -16.89 -3.03
C THR A 84 -2.61 -15.90 -4.11
N GLU A 85 -3.49 -14.99 -4.57
CA GLU A 85 -3.12 -13.95 -5.52
C GLU A 85 -2.27 -12.81 -4.92
N GLU A 86 -2.37 -12.61 -3.60
CA GLU A 86 -1.57 -11.64 -2.85
C GLU A 86 -0.14 -12.14 -2.63
#